data_AF-A0A944GMH6-F1
#
_entry.id   AF-A0A944GMH6-F1
#
_cell.length_a   1.000
_cell.length_b   1.000
_cell.length_c   1.000
_cell.angle_alpha   90.00
_cell.angle_beta   90.00
_cell.angle_gamma   90.00
#
_symmetry.space_group_name_H-M   'P 1'
#
loop_
_entity.id
_entity.type
_entity.pdbx_description
1 polymer ?
#
loop_
_entity_poly.entity_id
_entity_poly.type
_entity_poly.pdbx_seq_one_letter_code
_entity_poly.pdbx_strand_id
1 'polypeptide(L)'
;MIYPENFEQKIGFSDVRTLLKGRCFSTLGTEWVDNHLVFLSSHAEVISALEEADEFSRFDSETADEVENDFFDVREALWRMRPERTFMEEQDLFALKRSLVTIHAYATRFRRRAGDDEDDAWLGASEGEDDKFSALSEDLANEGEDVGEENVAYKYPALKRMADDVQTFPAVIARIDSVLNKYGKVKDTASPELARLRRELEQTMRGLSGMLRSIVSQAQKDGYIDRDVSPTMRDGRLVIPVAPSAKRKIKGIVHDESATGRTVFIEPASVVDANNRVRELKAEEHREVIRILRELSDFIRPMLPDIQHSFVFLAHIDYLRALTGYARSIGAVILRPVDSPRLDWQRAYHPLLAARLKSKGEEMKPLDVSLPSRGRILLISGPYAGGKCVCLKTVALLQYMMQCGMPVPASEASSPGIFSE
;
A
#
# COMPACT_ATOMS: atom_id res chain seq x y z
N MET A 1 -12.12 15.22 -30.89
CA MET A 1 -13.13 14.75 -29.91
C MET A 1 -14.55 15.10 -30.34
N ILE A 2 -15.25 14.18 -31.02
CA ILE A 2 -16.65 14.34 -31.49
C ILE A 2 -17.64 13.63 -30.52
N TYR A 3 -17.19 13.29 -29.31
CA TYR A 3 -18.04 12.66 -28.30
C TYR A 3 -18.43 13.67 -27.22
N PRO A 4 -19.68 13.60 -26.70
CA PRO A 4 -20.10 14.46 -25.60
C PRO A 4 -19.31 14.13 -24.33
N GLU A 5 -19.06 15.14 -23.48
CA GLU A 5 -18.32 14.98 -22.21
C GLU A 5 -18.89 13.87 -21.29
N ASN A 6 -20.17 13.52 -21.46
CA ASN A 6 -20.84 12.45 -20.72
C ASN A 6 -20.86 11.09 -21.43
N PHE A 7 -19.97 10.84 -22.40
CA PHE A 7 -19.95 9.58 -23.15
C PHE A 7 -19.75 8.36 -22.24
N GLU A 8 -18.71 8.36 -21.40
CA GLU A 8 -18.45 7.27 -20.45
C GLU A 8 -19.64 6.99 -19.54
N GLN A 9 -20.33 8.04 -19.08
CA GLN A 9 -21.53 7.92 -18.26
C GLN A 9 -22.69 7.26 -19.04
N LYS A 10 -22.86 7.60 -20.31
CA LYS A 10 -23.94 7.05 -21.15
C LYS A 10 -23.77 5.55 -21.41
N ILE A 11 -22.54 5.11 -21.65
CA ILE A 11 -22.21 3.69 -21.90
C ILE A 11 -22.01 2.89 -20.61
N GLY A 12 -21.85 3.56 -19.47
CA GLY A 12 -21.65 2.95 -18.15
C GLY A 12 -20.19 2.71 -17.78
N PHE A 13 -19.22 3.24 -18.53
CA PHE A 13 -17.80 3.07 -18.21
C PHE A 13 -17.39 3.80 -16.92
N SER A 14 -18.07 4.90 -16.56
CA SER A 14 -17.85 5.57 -15.27
C SER A 14 -18.17 4.64 -14.07
N ASP A 15 -19.17 3.76 -14.22
CA ASP A 15 -19.47 2.75 -13.20
C ASP A 15 -18.38 1.66 -13.16
N VAL A 16 -17.81 1.30 -14.32
CA VAL A 16 -16.66 0.37 -14.41
C VAL A 16 -15.44 0.94 -13.70
N ARG A 17 -15.08 2.21 -13.96
CA ARG A 17 -14.01 2.92 -13.24
C ARG A 17 -14.25 2.89 -11.72
N THR A 18 -15.47 3.20 -11.29
CA THR A 18 -15.84 3.17 -9.87
C THR A 18 -15.63 1.79 -9.26
N LEU A 19 -16.02 0.73 -9.97
CA LEU A 19 -15.83 -0.65 -9.53
C LEU A 19 -14.35 -1.07 -9.47
N LEU A 20 -13.52 -0.60 -10.40
CA LEU A 20 -12.07 -0.82 -10.39
C LEU A 20 -11.42 -0.09 -9.21
N LYS A 21 -11.73 1.20 -9.01
CA LYS A 21 -11.22 1.99 -7.88
C LYS A 21 -11.57 1.37 -6.53
N GLY A 22 -12.78 0.82 -6.39
CA GLY A 22 -13.18 0.08 -5.18
C GLY A 22 -12.44 -1.24 -4.95
N ARG A 23 -11.63 -1.70 -5.91
CA ARG A 23 -10.78 -2.91 -5.81
C ARG A 23 -9.29 -2.58 -5.64
N CYS A 24 -8.86 -1.35 -5.92
CA CYS A 24 -7.51 -0.89 -5.63
C CYS A 24 -7.27 -0.89 -4.11
N PHE A 25 -6.05 -1.21 -3.70
CA PHE A 25 -5.65 -1.20 -2.28
C PHE A 25 -5.17 0.17 -1.82
N SER A 26 -4.83 1.06 -2.75
CA SER A 26 -4.22 2.34 -2.46
C SER A 26 -4.81 3.48 -3.29
N THR A 27 -4.57 4.70 -2.83
CA THR A 27 -4.84 5.92 -3.61
C THR A 27 -4.05 5.96 -4.91
N LEU A 28 -2.84 5.39 -4.92
CA LEU A 28 -2.01 5.23 -6.12
C LEU A 28 -2.75 4.50 -7.24
N GLY A 29 -3.31 3.32 -6.94
CA GLY A 29 -4.09 2.53 -7.90
C GLY A 29 -5.36 3.26 -8.35
N THR A 30 -6.05 3.94 -7.42
CA THR A 30 -7.26 4.70 -7.80
C THR A 30 -6.95 5.88 -8.73
N GLU A 31 -5.83 6.57 -8.53
CA GLU A 31 -5.37 7.64 -9.41
C GLU A 31 -4.86 7.10 -10.74
N TRP A 32 -4.28 5.90 -10.76
CA TRP A 32 -3.94 5.20 -12.01
C TRP A 32 -5.19 4.99 -12.86
N VAL A 33 -6.27 4.48 -12.26
CA VAL A 33 -7.57 4.30 -12.94
C VAL A 33 -8.12 5.62 -13.46
N ASP A 34 -7.93 6.74 -12.75
CA ASP A 34 -8.44 8.04 -13.21
C ASP A 34 -7.62 8.62 -14.38
N ASN A 35 -6.29 8.46 -14.32
CA ASN A 35 -5.38 9.20 -15.21
C ASN A 35 -4.80 8.39 -16.37
N HIS A 36 -4.69 7.06 -16.22
CA HIS A 36 -3.98 6.19 -17.18
C HIS A 36 -4.90 5.18 -17.88
N LEU A 37 -6.04 4.83 -17.29
CA LEU A 37 -7.04 3.99 -17.96
C LEU A 37 -7.81 4.84 -18.98
N VAL A 38 -7.25 5.07 -20.17
CA VAL A 38 -7.84 5.92 -21.20
C VAL A 38 -8.14 5.12 -22.46
N PHE A 39 -8.96 5.67 -23.36
CA PHE A 39 -9.23 5.06 -24.66
C PHE A 39 -7.99 5.18 -25.55
N LEU A 40 -7.53 4.06 -26.08
CA LEU A 40 -6.38 3.95 -26.96
C LEU A 40 -6.84 3.78 -28.41
N SER A 41 -6.27 4.55 -29.32
CA SER A 41 -6.59 4.49 -30.76
C SER A 41 -5.57 3.69 -31.57
N SER A 42 -4.42 3.34 -30.98
CA SER A 42 -3.37 2.56 -31.63
C SER A 42 -3.55 1.07 -31.36
N HIS A 43 -3.51 0.26 -32.41
CA HIS A 43 -3.52 -1.20 -32.27
C HIS A 43 -2.38 -1.71 -31.40
N ALA A 44 -1.17 -1.15 -31.56
CA ALA A 44 0.00 -1.54 -30.77
C ALA A 44 -0.16 -1.24 -29.27
N GLU A 45 -0.74 -0.09 -28.92
CA GLU A 45 -0.97 0.29 -27.52
C GLU A 45 -2.02 -0.61 -26.87
N VAL A 46 -3.12 -0.88 -27.57
CA VAL A 46 -4.19 -1.78 -27.09
C VAL A 46 -3.64 -3.19 -26.89
N ILE A 47 -2.85 -3.70 -27.83
CA ILE A 47 -2.21 -5.02 -27.69
C ILE A 47 -1.26 -5.05 -26.49
N SER A 48 -0.40 -4.05 -26.33
CA SER A 48 0.53 -4.01 -25.17
C SER A 48 -0.24 -4.05 -23.84
N ALA A 49 -1.30 -3.25 -23.70
CA ALA A 49 -2.09 -3.22 -22.47
C ALA A 49 -2.85 -4.53 -22.23
N LEU A 50 -3.37 -5.18 -23.28
CA LEU A 50 -4.02 -6.48 -23.17
C LEU A 50 -3.03 -7.61 -22.83
N GLU A 51 -1.80 -7.54 -23.35
CA GLU A 51 -0.73 -8.48 -23.02
C GLU A 51 -0.31 -8.34 -21.54
N GLU A 52 -0.18 -7.12 -21.04
CA GLU A 52 0.07 -6.86 -19.62
C GLU A 52 -1.06 -7.40 -18.74
N ALA A 53 -2.32 -7.18 -19.12
CA ALA A 53 -3.47 -7.72 -18.39
C ALA A 53 -3.52 -9.26 -18.40
N ASP A 54 -3.22 -9.89 -19.54
CA ASP A 54 -3.16 -11.34 -19.68
C ASP A 54 -2.05 -11.96 -18.83
N GLU A 55 -0.83 -11.45 -18.98
CA GLU A 55 0.33 -11.93 -18.23
C GLU A 55 0.15 -11.72 -16.73
N PHE A 56 -0.38 -10.57 -16.31
CA PHE A 56 -0.64 -10.32 -14.89
C PHE A 56 -1.72 -11.24 -14.35
N SER A 57 -2.77 -11.54 -15.12
CA SER A 57 -3.79 -12.51 -14.70
C SER A 57 -3.22 -13.92 -14.53
N ARG A 58 -2.28 -14.33 -15.40
CA ARG A 58 -1.57 -15.61 -15.25
C ARG A 58 -0.66 -15.59 -14.02
N PHE A 59 0.12 -14.53 -13.86
CA PHE A 59 0.96 -14.30 -12.70
C PHE A 59 0.18 -14.39 -11.38
N ASP A 60 -0.91 -13.62 -11.25
CA ASP A 60 -1.79 -13.61 -10.07
C ASP A 60 -2.36 -14.99 -9.77
N SER A 61 -2.71 -15.78 -10.80
CA SER A 61 -3.23 -17.14 -10.60
C SER A 61 -2.18 -18.16 -10.14
N GLU A 62 -0.92 -17.96 -10.52
CA GLU A 62 0.21 -18.84 -10.18
C GLU A 62 0.83 -18.50 -8.83
N THR A 63 0.76 -17.24 -8.41
CA THR A 63 1.55 -16.69 -7.29
C THR A 63 0.70 -15.94 -6.25
N ALA A 64 -0.62 -16.16 -6.24
CA ALA A 64 -1.58 -15.40 -5.44
C ALA A 64 -1.20 -15.20 -3.96
N ASP A 65 -0.54 -16.20 -3.37
CA ASP A 65 -0.13 -16.19 -1.97
C ASP A 65 1.36 -15.87 -1.77
N GLU A 66 2.11 -15.66 -2.84
CA GLU A 66 3.58 -15.55 -2.85
C GLU A 66 4.12 -14.12 -3.01
N VAL A 67 3.29 -13.07 -3.05
CA VAL A 67 3.82 -11.70 -3.12
C VAL A 67 3.15 -10.81 -2.10
N GLU A 68 3.98 -10.09 -1.32
CA GLU A 68 3.49 -9.10 -0.37
C GLU A 68 2.79 -7.95 -1.12
N ASN A 69 1.55 -7.69 -0.73
CA ASN A 69 0.66 -6.72 -1.38
C ASN A 69 0.60 -5.41 -0.58
N ASP A 70 1.75 -4.78 -0.36
CA ASP A 70 1.88 -3.59 0.47
C ASP A 70 1.90 -2.30 -0.37
N PHE A 71 0.70 -1.81 -0.67
CA PHE A 71 0.49 -0.60 -1.49
C PHE A 71 0.26 0.63 -0.61
N PHE A 72 1.31 1.14 0.05
CA PHE A 72 1.18 2.35 0.87
C PHE A 72 1.48 3.62 0.06
N ASP A 73 0.56 4.57 0.02
CA ASP A 73 0.84 5.87 -0.58
C ASP A 73 1.61 6.76 0.40
N VAL A 74 2.92 6.84 0.20
CA VAL A 74 3.82 7.68 1.00
C VAL A 74 4.27 8.93 0.25
N ARG A 75 3.63 9.30 -0.87
CA ARG A 75 4.05 10.45 -1.70
C ARG A 75 4.02 11.77 -0.92
N GLU A 76 3.04 11.96 -0.03
CA GLU A 76 2.99 13.13 0.84
C GLU A 76 4.21 13.18 1.78
N ALA A 77 4.56 12.04 2.39
CA ALA A 77 5.73 11.94 3.26
C ALA A 77 7.04 12.18 2.49
N LEU A 78 7.18 11.63 1.28
CA LEU A 78 8.31 11.88 0.39
C LEU A 78 8.41 13.36 -0.01
N TRP A 79 7.27 14.05 -0.19
CA TRP A 79 7.26 15.48 -0.47
C TRP A 79 7.69 16.31 0.75
N ARG A 80 7.18 15.97 1.94
CA ARG A 80 7.51 16.64 3.20
C ARG A 80 9.00 16.57 3.56
N MET A 81 9.69 15.49 3.17
CA MET A 81 11.12 15.29 3.47
C MET A 81 12.09 15.93 2.45
N ARG A 82 11.58 16.55 1.37
CA ARG A 82 12.40 17.20 0.33
C ARG A 82 13.26 18.36 0.85
N PRO A 83 12.76 19.27 1.70
CA PRO A 83 13.57 20.36 2.21
C PRO A 83 14.70 19.85 3.11
N GLU A 84 15.85 20.50 3.08
CA GLU A 84 16.96 20.15 3.98
C GLU A 84 16.55 20.27 5.45
N ARG A 85 17.13 19.41 6.30
CA ARG A 85 16.90 19.37 7.76
C ARG A 85 15.50 18.88 8.18
N THR A 86 14.65 18.49 7.25
CA THR A 86 13.40 17.77 7.54
C THR A 86 13.66 16.26 7.61
N PHE A 87 12.69 15.51 8.15
CA PHE A 87 12.77 14.05 8.24
C PHE A 87 11.40 13.42 8.01
N MET A 88 11.43 12.15 7.63
CA MET A 88 10.26 11.29 7.56
C MET A 88 10.02 10.60 8.90
N GLU A 89 8.76 10.50 9.32
CA GLU A 89 8.38 9.89 10.60
C GLU A 89 8.51 8.36 10.56
N GLU A 90 8.53 7.73 11.75
CA GLU A 90 8.71 6.27 11.89
C GLU A 90 7.69 5.46 11.06
N GLN A 91 6.41 5.85 11.10
CA GLN A 91 5.34 5.16 10.39
C GLN A 91 5.46 5.31 8.87
N ASP A 92 5.81 6.50 8.40
CA ASP A 92 6.00 6.78 6.98
C ASP A 92 7.20 6.00 6.42
N LEU A 93 8.32 5.95 7.16
CA LEU A 93 9.50 5.16 6.78
C LEU A 93 9.18 3.66 6.73
N PHE A 94 8.38 3.17 7.69
CA PHE A 94 7.97 1.78 7.71
C PHE A 94 7.06 1.44 6.52
N ALA A 95 6.13 2.33 6.17
CA ALA A 95 5.27 2.20 4.99
C ALA A 95 6.06 2.30 3.67
N LEU A 96 7.04 3.21 3.60
CA LEU A 96 7.97 3.33 2.47
C LEU A 96 8.73 2.02 2.28
N LYS A 97 9.31 1.46 3.35
CA LYS A 97 10.04 0.20 3.30
C LYS A 97 9.20 -0.92 2.69
N ARG A 98 7.98 -1.11 3.22
CA ARG A 98 7.07 -2.17 2.74
C ARG A 98 6.71 -2.01 1.27
N SER A 99 6.44 -0.78 0.84
CA SER A 99 6.17 -0.48 -0.57
C SER A 99 7.39 -0.77 -1.46
N LEU A 100 8.60 -0.42 -1.01
CA LEU A 100 9.84 -0.72 -1.74
C LEU A 100 10.12 -2.23 -1.82
N VAL A 101 9.82 -2.98 -0.75
CA VAL A 101 9.90 -4.45 -0.75
C VAL A 101 8.94 -5.05 -1.77
N THR A 102 7.68 -4.60 -1.80
CA THR A 102 6.70 -5.01 -2.82
C THR A 102 7.18 -4.67 -4.24
N ILE A 103 7.69 -3.46 -4.47
CA ILE A 103 8.25 -3.06 -5.77
C ILE A 103 9.39 -3.99 -6.19
N HIS A 104 10.35 -4.24 -5.28
CA HIS A 104 11.46 -5.14 -5.54
C HIS A 104 10.97 -6.55 -5.90
N ALA A 105 10.05 -7.12 -5.12
CA ALA A 105 9.50 -8.45 -5.36
C ALA A 105 8.87 -8.58 -6.76
N TYR A 106 8.01 -7.63 -7.15
CA TYR A 106 7.40 -7.63 -8.48
C TYR A 106 8.43 -7.43 -9.60
N ALA A 107 9.32 -6.44 -9.46
CA ALA A 107 10.32 -6.13 -10.48
C ALA A 107 11.26 -7.32 -10.74
N THR A 108 11.80 -7.92 -9.69
CA THR A 108 12.68 -9.11 -9.78
C THR A 108 11.94 -10.27 -10.43
N ARG A 109 10.68 -10.52 -10.04
CA ARG A 109 9.90 -11.65 -10.55
C ARG A 109 9.53 -11.51 -12.03
N PHE A 110 9.25 -10.29 -12.48
CA PHE A 110 8.93 -10.03 -13.89
C PHE A 110 10.16 -10.06 -14.80
N ARG A 111 11.35 -9.84 -14.26
CA ARG A 111 12.62 -9.93 -15.01
C ARG A 111 13.17 -11.35 -15.14
N ARG A 112 12.53 -12.37 -14.55
CA ARG A 112 12.99 -13.78 -14.63
C ARG A 112 12.85 -14.36 -16.05
N ARG A 113 13.86 -15.15 -16.46
CA ARG A 113 13.85 -15.82 -17.76
C ARG A 113 12.92 -17.04 -17.71
N ALA A 114 12.48 -17.49 -18.87
CA ALA A 114 11.69 -18.72 -18.98
C ALA A 114 12.60 -19.93 -18.68
N GLY A 115 12.23 -20.75 -17.69
CA GLY A 115 12.96 -21.95 -17.29
C GLY A 115 13.86 -21.81 -16.06
N ASP A 116 13.97 -20.60 -15.49
CA ASP A 116 14.59 -20.37 -14.18
C ASP A 116 13.61 -20.81 -13.07
N ASP A 117 13.42 -22.12 -12.92
CA ASP A 117 12.56 -22.74 -11.89
C ASP A 117 13.36 -23.22 -10.65
N GLU A 118 14.68 -22.96 -10.59
CA GLU A 118 15.50 -23.35 -9.43
C GLU A 118 15.43 -22.31 -8.31
N ASP A 119 14.93 -22.78 -7.17
CA ASP A 119 15.28 -22.42 -5.80
C ASP A 119 15.42 -20.92 -5.46
N ASP A 120 14.29 -20.25 -5.28
CA ASP A 120 14.17 -19.26 -4.19
C ASP A 120 13.08 -19.74 -3.25
N ALA A 121 13.48 -20.18 -2.06
CA ALA A 121 12.56 -20.32 -0.95
C ALA A 121 11.86 -18.98 -0.77
N TRP A 122 10.55 -18.97 -1.02
CA TRP A 122 9.74 -17.79 -0.89
C TRP A 122 9.93 -17.14 0.49
N LEU A 123 10.04 -15.81 0.53
CA LEU A 123 10.13 -14.97 1.73
C LEU A 123 8.77 -14.78 2.44
N GLY A 124 7.81 -15.64 2.15
CA GLY A 124 6.74 -16.06 3.06
C GLY A 124 6.55 -17.56 2.85
N ALA A 125 5.71 -18.32 3.51
CA ALA A 125 5.06 -18.14 4.77
C ALA A 125 5.82 -19.05 5.75
N SER A 126 6.45 -18.44 6.75
CA SER A 126 6.96 -19.14 7.92
C SER A 126 7.11 -18.11 9.04
N GLU A 127 6.68 -18.48 10.23
CA GLU A 127 6.57 -17.62 11.42
C GLU A 127 7.92 -17.02 11.80
N GLY A 128 8.00 -15.68 11.82
CA GLY A 128 9.16 -14.92 12.32
C GLY A 128 9.72 -13.91 11.32
N GLU A 129 9.33 -12.64 11.45
CA GLU A 129 9.83 -11.52 10.62
C GLU A 129 11.33 -11.22 10.80
N ASP A 130 11.98 -11.78 11.83
CA ASP A 130 13.34 -11.43 12.21
C ASP A 130 14.44 -12.21 11.44
N ASP A 131 14.12 -13.35 10.80
CA ASP A 131 15.07 -14.19 10.03
C ASP A 131 14.95 -14.03 8.49
N LYS A 132 13.96 -13.29 8.00
CA LYS A 132 13.67 -13.15 6.55
C LYS A 132 14.69 -12.29 5.79
N PHE A 133 15.36 -11.37 6.47
CA PHE A 133 16.22 -10.36 5.80
C PHE A 133 17.69 -10.78 5.62
N SER A 134 18.13 -11.85 6.27
CA SER A 134 19.47 -12.41 6.00
C SER A 134 19.56 -12.96 4.58
N ALA A 135 18.50 -13.60 4.09
CA ALA A 135 18.43 -14.15 2.72
C ALA A 135 18.40 -13.03 1.65
N LEU A 136 17.64 -11.96 1.90
CA LEU A 136 17.65 -10.77 1.03
C LEU A 136 19.07 -10.21 0.85
N SER A 137 19.91 -10.21 1.89
CA SER A 137 21.27 -9.67 1.76
C SER A 137 22.22 -10.48 0.86
N GLU A 138 21.94 -11.78 0.65
CA GLU A 138 22.73 -12.65 -0.22
C GLU A 138 22.29 -12.54 -1.69
N ASP A 139 20.99 -12.44 -1.96
CA ASP A 139 20.46 -12.27 -3.33
C ASP A 139 20.77 -10.87 -3.90
N LEU A 140 20.80 -9.85 -3.03
CA LEU A 140 21.10 -8.47 -3.38
C LEU A 140 22.57 -8.21 -3.76
N ALA A 141 23.46 -9.17 -3.53
CA ALA A 141 24.87 -9.08 -3.93
C ALA A 141 25.11 -9.57 -5.38
N ASN A 142 24.09 -10.09 -6.06
CA ASN A 142 24.23 -10.80 -7.33
C ASN A 142 23.57 -10.10 -8.54
N GLU A 143 23.37 -8.78 -8.49
CA GLU A 143 23.02 -7.99 -9.68
C GLU A 143 24.27 -7.80 -10.56
N GLY A 144 24.62 -8.87 -11.28
CA GLY A 144 25.66 -8.88 -12.30
C GLY A 144 25.23 -8.18 -13.58
N GLU A 145 26.17 -7.40 -14.11
CA GLU A 145 26.19 -6.62 -15.36
C GLU A 145 25.26 -7.13 -16.49
N ASP A 146 24.50 -6.18 -17.05
CA ASP A 146 23.71 -6.31 -18.27
C ASP A 146 24.64 -6.55 -19.47
N VAL A 147 25.00 -7.82 -19.68
CA VAL A 147 25.66 -8.27 -20.91
C VAL A 147 24.57 -8.41 -21.95
N GLY A 148 24.46 -7.40 -22.82
CA GLY A 148 23.49 -7.39 -23.90
C GLY A 148 23.62 -8.62 -24.79
N GLU A 149 22.50 -9.24 -25.17
CA GLU A 149 22.44 -10.20 -26.27
C GLU A 149 21.00 -10.60 -26.63
N GLU A 150 20.85 -10.96 -27.91
CA GLU A 150 19.62 -11.26 -28.63
C GLU A 150 18.86 -12.49 -28.08
N ASN A 151 17.52 -12.43 -28.10
CA ASN A 151 16.56 -13.55 -27.91
C ASN A 151 16.59 -14.29 -26.55
N VAL A 152 16.62 -13.57 -25.43
CA VAL A 152 16.24 -14.15 -24.13
C VAL A 152 14.72 -14.26 -24.03
N ALA A 153 14.19 -15.48 -23.90
CA ALA A 153 12.78 -15.71 -23.64
C ALA A 153 12.47 -15.47 -22.15
N TYR A 154 11.57 -14.53 -21.86
CA TYR A 154 11.10 -14.24 -20.50
C TYR A 154 9.78 -14.93 -20.20
N LYS A 155 9.51 -15.25 -18.93
CA LYS A 155 8.25 -15.90 -18.52
C LYS A 155 7.03 -15.00 -18.78
N TYR A 156 7.19 -13.70 -18.51
CA TYR A 156 6.18 -12.66 -18.74
C TYR A 156 6.79 -11.49 -19.52
N PRO A 157 6.89 -11.59 -20.87
CA PRO A 157 7.54 -10.56 -21.70
C PRO A 157 6.95 -9.14 -21.57
N ALA A 158 5.64 -8.99 -21.51
CA ALA A 158 5.00 -7.67 -21.34
C ALA A 158 5.24 -7.10 -19.93
N LEU A 159 5.13 -7.93 -18.89
CA LEU A 159 5.44 -7.49 -17.52
C LEU A 159 6.93 -7.19 -17.33
N LYS A 160 7.82 -7.90 -18.03
CA LYS A 160 9.25 -7.60 -18.08
C LYS A 160 9.48 -6.21 -18.65
N ARG A 161 8.87 -5.89 -19.81
CA ARG A 161 8.95 -4.53 -20.40
C ARG A 161 8.48 -3.46 -19.42
N MET A 162 7.38 -3.72 -18.71
CA MET A 162 6.87 -2.82 -17.67
C MET A 162 7.86 -2.64 -16.50
N ALA A 163 8.62 -3.68 -16.16
CA ALA A 163 9.58 -3.67 -15.07
C ALA A 163 10.99 -3.21 -15.46
N ASP A 164 11.31 -2.99 -16.74
CA ASP A 164 12.69 -2.78 -17.21
C ASP A 164 13.37 -1.59 -16.53
N ASP A 165 12.70 -0.44 -16.44
CA ASP A 165 13.28 0.79 -15.88
C ASP A 165 13.01 0.98 -14.37
N VAL A 166 12.54 -0.07 -13.68
CA VAL A 166 12.16 0.01 -12.26
C VAL A 166 13.37 -0.23 -11.36
N GLN A 167 13.70 0.74 -10.51
CA GLN A 167 14.74 0.56 -9.49
C GLN A 167 14.19 -0.12 -8.23
N THR A 168 15.03 -0.94 -7.58
CA THR A 168 14.65 -1.84 -6.48
C THR A 168 15.14 -1.43 -5.07
N PHE A 169 15.96 -0.40 -4.95
CA PHE A 169 16.39 0.26 -3.69
C PHE A 169 16.78 -0.65 -2.49
N PRO A 170 17.54 -1.74 -2.67
CA PRO A 170 17.91 -2.62 -1.57
C PRO A 170 18.66 -1.93 -0.43
N ALA A 171 19.56 -0.99 -0.78
CA ALA A 171 20.30 -0.22 0.20
C ALA A 171 19.39 0.64 1.10
N VAL A 172 18.27 1.16 0.56
CA VAL A 172 17.29 1.92 1.33
C VAL A 172 16.55 1.01 2.30
N ILE A 173 16.08 -0.14 1.82
CA ILE A 173 15.36 -1.12 2.63
C ILE A 173 16.24 -1.56 3.82
N ALA A 174 17.46 -2.03 3.54
CA ALA A 174 18.40 -2.47 4.56
C ALA A 174 18.76 -1.36 5.55
N ARG A 175 18.89 -0.11 5.06
CA ARG A 175 19.16 1.03 5.92
C ARG A 175 17.97 1.34 6.84
N ILE A 176 16.74 1.27 6.35
CA ILE A 176 15.53 1.42 7.20
C ILE A 176 15.49 0.29 8.25
N ASP A 177 15.77 -0.96 7.88
CA ASP A 177 15.79 -2.08 8.82
C ASP A 177 16.89 -1.97 9.88
N SER A 178 18.03 -1.34 9.58
CA SER A 178 19.04 -1.05 10.60
C SER A 178 18.52 -0.08 11.69
N VAL A 179 17.52 0.74 11.36
CA VAL A 179 16.99 1.81 12.23
C VAL A 179 15.68 1.39 12.89
N LEU A 180 14.76 0.76 12.15
CA LEU A 180 13.41 0.41 12.60
C LEU A 180 13.28 -1.08 12.88
N ASN A 181 12.49 -1.43 13.90
CA ASN A 181 12.07 -2.80 14.17
C ASN A 181 10.83 -3.19 13.36
N LYS A 182 10.38 -4.43 13.52
CA LYS A 182 9.18 -4.99 12.85
C LYS A 182 7.87 -4.26 13.16
N TYR A 183 7.81 -3.50 14.24
CA TYR A 183 6.65 -2.68 14.59
C TYR A 183 6.74 -1.25 14.06
N GLY A 184 7.74 -0.95 13.22
CA GLY A 184 8.00 0.39 12.70
C GLY A 184 8.45 1.38 13.78
N LYS A 185 9.17 0.92 14.82
CA LYS A 185 9.74 1.77 15.87
C LYS A 185 11.25 1.78 15.83
N VAL A 186 11.86 2.92 16.14
CA VAL A 186 13.33 3.04 16.20
C VAL A 186 13.91 2.05 17.22
N LYS A 187 14.81 1.19 16.75
CA LYS A 187 15.53 0.18 17.54
C LYS A 187 16.37 0.83 18.62
N ASP A 188 16.52 0.16 19.77
CA ASP A 188 17.44 0.61 20.83
C ASP A 188 18.88 0.68 20.30
N THR A 189 19.22 -0.20 19.36
CA THR A 189 20.53 -0.32 18.72
C THR A 189 20.72 0.62 17.52
N ALA A 190 19.75 1.48 17.19
CA ALA A 190 19.86 2.39 16.05
C ALA A 190 21.02 3.38 16.18
N SER A 191 21.43 3.70 17.42
CA SER A 191 22.71 4.35 17.70
C SER A 191 23.25 3.94 19.07
N PRO A 192 24.58 3.98 19.28
CA PRO A 192 25.18 3.74 20.60
C PRO A 192 24.68 4.73 21.67
N GLU A 193 24.43 5.98 21.27
CA GLU A 193 23.95 7.03 22.16
C GLU A 193 22.49 6.79 22.58
N LEU A 194 21.62 6.38 21.64
CA LEU A 194 20.23 6.04 21.95
C LEU A 194 20.17 4.85 22.92
N ALA A 195 20.98 3.82 22.69
CA ALA A 195 21.10 2.68 23.58
C ALA A 195 21.52 3.09 25.00
N ARG A 196 22.50 4.01 25.10
CA ARG A 196 22.96 4.58 26.38
C ARG A 196 21.84 5.33 27.09
N LEU A 197 21.15 6.23 26.39
CA LEU A 197 20.06 7.05 26.93
C LEU A 197 18.89 6.18 27.40
N ARG A 198 18.47 5.19 26.61
CA ARG A 198 17.39 4.27 26.97
C ARG A 198 17.75 3.41 28.19
N ARG A 199 18.99 2.91 28.26
CA ARG A 199 19.48 2.16 29.43
C ARG A 199 19.51 3.02 30.69
N GLU A 200 20.00 4.26 30.58
CA GLU A 200 20.03 5.20 31.71
C GLU A 200 18.60 5.52 32.18
N LEU A 201 17.70 5.82 31.24
CA LEU A 201 16.28 6.07 31.51
C LEU A 201 15.63 4.90 32.25
N GLU A 202 15.83 3.67 31.78
CA GLU A 202 15.29 2.47 32.39
C GLU A 202 15.85 2.25 33.82
N GLN A 203 17.14 2.50 34.03
CA GLN A 203 17.76 2.43 35.36
C GLN A 203 17.22 3.49 36.31
N THR A 204 17.12 4.75 35.88
CA THR A 204 16.55 5.83 36.69
C THR A 204 15.08 5.56 37.01
N MET A 205 14.29 5.08 36.04
CA MET A 205 12.88 4.73 36.24
C MET A 205 12.69 3.56 37.22
N ARG A 206 13.55 2.53 37.15
CA ARG A 206 13.54 1.43 38.14
C ARG A 206 13.84 1.92 39.55
N GLY A 207 14.88 2.76 39.70
CA GLY A 207 15.23 3.37 40.99
C GLY A 207 14.10 4.23 41.55
N LEU A 208 13.54 5.11 40.71
CA LEU A 208 12.39 5.96 41.03
C LEU A 208 11.16 5.16 41.49
N SER A 209 10.81 4.12 40.73
CA SER A 209 9.68 3.23 41.07
C SER A 209 9.90 2.51 42.40
N GLY A 210 11.13 2.07 42.68
CA GLY A 210 11.50 1.47 43.96
C GLY A 210 11.35 2.44 45.13
N MET A 211 11.88 3.66 45.00
CA MET A 211 11.75 4.72 46.02
C MET A 211 10.28 5.08 46.30
N LEU A 212 9.48 5.25 45.25
CA LEU A 212 8.06 5.57 45.38
C LEU A 212 7.27 4.44 46.07
N ARG A 213 7.53 3.17 45.73
CA ARG A 213 6.90 2.04 46.41
C ARG A 213 7.25 2.00 47.90
N SER A 214 8.49 2.28 48.26
CA SER A 214 8.91 2.35 49.67
C SER A 214 8.21 3.49 50.41
N ILE A 215 8.07 4.67 49.79
CA ILE A 215 7.36 5.83 50.37
C ILE A 215 5.88 5.51 50.54
N VAL A 216 5.22 4.94 49.52
CA VAL A 216 3.82 4.53 49.60
C VAL A 216 3.63 3.48 50.69
N SER A 217 4.48 2.45 50.74
CA SER A 217 4.39 1.40 51.76
C SER A 217 4.55 1.96 53.18
N GLN A 218 5.49 2.87 53.40
CA GLN A 218 5.67 3.50 54.71
C GLN A 218 4.47 4.37 55.07
N ALA A 219 3.98 5.18 54.15
CA ALA A 219 2.84 6.05 54.40
C ALA A 219 1.52 5.27 54.61
N GLN A 220 1.38 4.08 53.99
CA GLN A 220 0.29 3.14 54.27
C GLN A 220 0.39 2.52 55.67
N LYS A 221 1.61 2.16 56.12
CA LYS A 221 1.84 1.66 57.49
C LYS A 221 1.53 2.73 58.54
N ASP A 222 1.86 3.98 58.25
CA ASP A 222 1.61 5.13 59.12
C ASP A 222 0.13 5.60 59.09
N GLY A 223 -0.70 5.01 58.22
CA GLY A 223 -2.12 5.36 58.08
C GLY A 223 -2.39 6.70 57.38
N TYR A 224 -1.42 7.24 56.64
CA TYR A 224 -1.57 8.50 55.91
C TYR A 224 -2.22 8.32 54.53
N ILE A 225 -2.17 7.12 53.97
CA ILE A 225 -2.69 6.79 52.65
C ILE A 225 -3.41 5.44 52.72
N ASP A 226 -4.48 5.30 51.94
CA ASP A 226 -5.20 4.04 51.78
C ASP A 226 -4.35 2.94 51.11
N ARG A 227 -4.72 1.67 51.37
CA ARG A 227 -3.95 0.49 50.93
C ARG A 227 -3.98 0.24 49.42
N ASP A 228 -4.97 0.78 48.73
CA ASP A 228 -5.17 0.67 47.28
C ASP A 228 -4.44 1.76 46.48
N VAL A 229 -3.88 2.76 47.16
CA VAL A 229 -3.13 3.82 46.49
C VAL A 229 -1.81 3.29 45.93
N SER A 230 -1.62 3.53 44.64
CA SER A 230 -0.38 3.25 43.91
C SER A 230 0.18 4.53 43.26
N PRO A 231 1.50 4.59 43.03
CA PRO A 231 2.10 5.69 42.27
C PRO A 231 1.47 5.78 40.88
N THR A 232 1.20 7.00 40.42
CA THR A 232 0.60 7.26 39.11
C THR A 232 1.37 8.33 38.34
N MET A 233 1.08 8.47 37.05
CA MET A 233 1.71 9.46 36.19
C MET A 233 0.80 10.67 36.01
N ARG A 234 1.32 11.87 36.29
CA ARG A 234 0.61 13.15 36.09
C ARG A 234 1.54 14.13 35.40
N ASP A 235 1.10 14.68 34.27
CA ASP A 235 1.90 15.54 33.39
C ASP A 235 3.28 14.94 33.04
N GLY A 236 3.37 13.62 32.92
CA GLY A 236 4.64 12.93 32.65
C GLY A 236 5.63 12.88 33.83
N ARG A 237 5.18 13.20 35.05
CA ARG A 237 5.91 12.95 36.31
C ARG A 237 5.26 11.83 37.10
N LEU A 238 6.07 11.03 37.78
CA LEU A 238 5.55 10.03 38.72
C LEU A 238 5.24 10.70 40.06
N VAL A 239 4.00 10.53 40.53
CA VAL A 239 3.43 11.20 41.71
C VAL A 239 2.64 10.21 42.54
N ILE A 240 2.37 10.56 43.80
CA ILE A 240 1.54 9.80 44.71
C ILE A 240 0.21 10.55 44.88
N PRO A 241 -0.95 9.92 44.58
CA PRO A 241 -2.24 10.51 44.87
C PRO A 241 -2.54 10.40 46.36
N VAL A 242 -2.93 11.50 47.01
CA VAL A 242 -3.31 11.52 48.42
C VAL A 242 -4.58 12.32 48.67
N ALA A 243 -5.27 12.02 49.77
CA ALA A 243 -6.36 12.86 50.24
C ALA A 243 -5.84 14.25 50.67
N PRO A 244 -6.60 15.34 50.49
CA PRO A 244 -6.21 16.69 50.91
C PRO A 244 -5.82 16.81 52.38
N SER A 245 -6.39 15.97 53.25
CA SER A 245 -6.07 15.89 54.69
C SER A 245 -4.65 15.38 54.95
N ALA A 246 -4.15 14.49 54.09
CA ALA A 246 -2.82 13.88 54.19
C ALA A 246 -1.73 14.68 53.46
N LYS A 247 -2.07 15.77 52.75
CA LYS A 247 -1.13 16.52 51.90
C LYS A 247 0.12 17.06 52.62
N ARG A 248 0.02 17.36 53.91
CA ARG A 248 1.15 17.85 54.74
C ARG A 248 1.96 16.73 55.38
N LYS A 249 1.50 15.47 55.28
CA LYS A 249 2.16 14.30 55.88
C LYS A 249 3.26 13.76 54.98
N ILE A 250 3.08 13.85 53.66
CA ILE A 250 4.12 13.54 52.68
C ILE A 250 4.82 14.83 52.29
N LYS A 251 6.11 14.95 52.63
CA LYS A 251 6.93 16.10 52.22
C LYS A 251 7.18 16.03 50.72
N GLY A 252 6.70 17.01 49.97
CA GLY A 252 6.81 17.03 48.52
C GLY A 252 6.20 18.27 47.89
N ILE A 253 6.24 18.29 46.56
CA ILE A 253 5.68 19.34 45.71
C ILE A 253 4.31 18.86 45.22
N VAL A 254 3.29 19.71 45.36
CA VAL A 254 1.97 19.44 44.77
C VAL A 254 2.04 19.79 43.29
N HIS A 255 1.74 18.82 42.41
CA HIS A 255 1.71 19.04 40.97
C HIS A 255 0.33 19.40 40.45
N ASP A 256 -0.69 18.72 40.96
CA ASP A 256 -2.06 18.87 40.46
C ASP A 256 -3.08 18.45 41.52
N GLU A 257 -4.33 18.83 41.30
CA GLU A 257 -5.50 18.47 42.10
C GLU A 257 -6.59 17.89 41.19
N SER A 258 -7.31 16.87 41.65
CA SER A 258 -8.40 16.30 40.88
C SER A 258 -9.52 17.33 40.69
N ALA A 259 -10.27 17.23 39.57
CA ALA A 259 -11.38 18.14 39.29
C ALA A 259 -12.46 18.15 40.40
N THR A 260 -12.53 17.08 41.20
CA THR A 260 -13.45 16.96 42.35
C THR A 260 -12.88 17.51 43.65
N GLY A 261 -11.60 17.93 43.68
CA GLY A 261 -10.88 18.40 44.87
C GLY A 261 -10.60 17.31 45.91
N ARG A 262 -10.85 16.04 45.58
CA ARG A 262 -10.76 14.92 46.53
C ARG A 262 -9.39 14.25 46.55
N THR A 263 -8.53 14.56 45.59
CA THR A 263 -7.22 13.92 45.45
C THR A 263 -6.20 14.97 45.04
N VAL A 264 -5.09 15.02 45.77
CA VAL A 264 -3.93 15.87 45.49
C VAL A 264 -2.79 14.98 45.04
N PHE A 265 -2.13 15.34 43.94
CA PHE A 265 -1.00 14.59 43.40
C PHE A 265 0.31 15.20 43.88
N ILE A 266 1.06 14.45 44.69
CA ILE A 266 2.29 14.92 45.33
C ILE A 266 3.51 14.19 44.76
N GLU A 267 4.52 14.94 44.36
CA GLU A 267 5.87 14.44 44.11
C GLU A 267 6.69 14.53 45.40
N PRO A 268 7.05 13.41 46.04
CA PRO A 268 7.87 13.44 47.24
C PRO A 268 9.23 14.10 47.00
N ALA A 269 9.71 14.88 47.97
CA ALA A 269 10.98 15.62 47.85
C ALA A 269 12.18 14.71 47.52
N SER A 270 12.16 13.46 48.02
CA SER A 270 13.22 12.46 47.79
C SER A 270 13.30 11.94 46.36
N VAL A 271 12.30 12.20 45.52
CA VAL A 271 12.26 11.71 44.13
C VAL A 271 12.25 12.83 43.09
N VAL A 272 12.24 14.10 43.50
CA VAL A 272 12.20 15.27 42.60
C VAL A 272 13.36 15.23 41.61
N ASP A 273 14.58 15.00 42.09
CA ASP A 273 15.78 14.97 41.24
C ASP A 273 15.72 13.81 40.24
N ALA A 274 15.28 12.63 40.69
CA ALA A 274 15.12 11.47 39.82
C ALA A 274 14.05 11.68 38.74
N ASN A 275 12.92 12.31 39.08
CA ASN A 275 11.87 12.68 38.11
C ASN A 275 12.36 13.73 37.10
N ASN A 276 13.11 14.74 37.56
CA ASN A 276 13.73 15.73 36.66
C ASN A 276 14.71 15.05 35.70
N ARG A 277 15.57 14.15 36.21
CA ARG A 277 16.49 13.36 35.37
C ARG A 277 15.76 12.49 34.35
N VAL A 278 14.65 11.84 34.72
CA VAL A 278 13.80 11.07 33.78
C VAL A 278 13.27 11.97 32.65
N ARG A 279 12.83 13.20 32.97
CA ARG A 279 12.37 14.15 31.94
C ARG A 279 13.49 14.60 31.01
N GLU A 280 14.67 14.90 31.56
CA GLU A 280 15.86 15.24 30.77
C GLU A 280 16.23 14.11 29.81
N LEU A 281 16.35 12.89 30.33
CA LEU A 281 16.67 11.70 29.55
C LEU A 281 15.66 11.43 28.43
N LYS A 282 14.36 11.58 28.70
CA LYS A 282 13.32 11.48 27.65
C LYS A 282 13.47 12.55 26.57
N ALA A 283 13.81 13.78 26.95
CA ALA A 283 14.02 14.86 25.99
C ALA A 283 15.31 14.66 25.18
N GLU A 284 16.36 14.10 25.77
CA GLU A 284 17.60 13.69 25.09
C GLU A 284 17.34 12.53 24.14
N GLU A 285 16.63 11.49 24.58
CA GLU A 285 16.22 10.35 23.76
C GLU A 285 15.43 10.82 22.53
N HIS A 286 14.42 11.68 22.73
CA HIS A 286 13.62 12.19 21.63
C HIS A 286 14.45 13.00 20.61
N ARG A 287 15.40 13.82 21.08
CA ARG A 287 16.33 14.55 20.21
C ARG A 287 17.22 13.60 19.42
N GLU A 288 17.69 12.54 20.05
CA GLU A 288 18.53 11.52 19.42
C GLU A 288 17.75 10.71 18.37
N VAL A 289 16.49 10.36 18.63
CA VAL A 289 15.59 9.75 17.64
C VAL A 289 15.41 10.66 16.43
N ILE A 290 15.13 11.95 16.63
CA ILE A 290 15.02 12.92 15.53
C ILE A 290 16.32 13.00 14.72
N ARG A 291 17.49 12.98 15.39
CA ARG A 291 18.79 12.99 14.70
C ARG A 291 18.94 11.76 13.79
N ILE A 292 18.63 10.56 14.29
CA ILE A 292 18.68 9.30 13.53
C ILE A 292 17.73 9.35 12.33
N LEU A 293 16.48 9.79 12.52
CA LEU A 293 15.50 9.89 11.44
C LEU A 293 15.92 10.91 10.38
N ARG A 294 16.55 12.01 10.77
CA ARG A 294 17.13 12.99 9.84
C ARG A 294 18.26 12.39 9.02
N GLU A 295 19.18 11.66 9.64
CA GLU A 295 20.28 10.99 8.93
C GLU A 295 19.76 9.95 7.93
N LEU A 296 18.75 9.17 8.31
CA LEU A 296 18.07 8.25 7.41
C LEU A 296 17.39 8.99 6.25
N SER A 297 16.73 10.11 6.55
CA SER A 297 16.07 10.93 5.54
C SER A 297 17.07 11.58 4.58
N ASP A 298 18.21 12.04 5.08
CA ASP A 298 19.30 12.61 4.30
C ASP A 298 19.94 11.56 3.38
N PHE A 299 20.00 10.30 3.82
CA PHE A 299 20.42 9.17 2.99
C PHE A 299 19.44 8.85 1.85
N ILE A 300 18.13 8.92 2.12
CA ILE A 300 17.09 8.63 1.11
C ILE A 300 16.92 9.79 0.12
N ARG A 301 17.12 11.04 0.56
CA ARG A 301 16.80 12.26 -0.20
C ARG A 301 17.35 12.28 -1.64
N PRO A 302 18.60 11.88 -1.93
CA PRO A 302 19.13 11.87 -3.29
C PRO A 302 18.38 10.92 -4.24
N MET A 303 17.72 9.89 -3.71
CA MET A 303 17.04 8.83 -4.46
C MET A 303 15.54 9.11 -4.65
N LEU A 304 15.03 10.24 -4.13
CA LEU A 304 13.60 10.56 -4.21
C LEU A 304 13.01 10.55 -5.62
N PRO A 305 13.68 11.07 -6.67
CA PRO A 305 13.14 11.04 -8.04
C PRO A 305 12.89 9.61 -8.52
N ASP A 306 13.85 8.72 -8.30
CA ASP A 306 13.77 7.33 -8.73
C ASP A 306 12.73 6.56 -7.90
N ILE A 307 12.67 6.80 -6.59
CA ILE A 307 11.64 6.23 -5.72
C ILE A 307 10.26 6.64 -6.25
N GLN A 308 10.06 7.92 -6.55
CA GLN A 308 8.78 8.42 -7.10
C GLN A 308 8.43 7.75 -8.43
N HIS A 309 9.41 7.47 -9.30
CA HIS A 309 9.19 6.70 -10.52
C HIS A 309 8.74 5.26 -10.22
N SER A 310 9.36 4.58 -9.26
CA SER A 310 8.93 3.23 -8.87
C SER A 310 7.53 3.19 -8.21
N PHE A 311 7.04 4.31 -7.64
CA PHE A 311 5.65 4.42 -7.18
C PHE A 311 4.63 4.45 -8.33
N VAL A 312 5.02 4.90 -9.52
CA VAL A 312 4.19 4.81 -10.74
C VAL A 312 4.03 3.35 -11.15
N PHE A 313 5.11 2.57 -11.08
CA PHE A 313 5.05 1.11 -11.27
C PHE A 313 4.15 0.44 -10.23
N LEU A 314 4.30 0.76 -8.94
CA LEU A 314 3.45 0.20 -7.89
C LEU A 314 1.96 0.53 -8.10
N ALA A 315 1.65 1.74 -8.56
CA ALA A 315 0.29 2.15 -8.92
C ALA A 315 -0.27 1.31 -10.08
N HIS A 316 0.57 1.01 -11.07
CA HIS A 316 0.20 0.15 -12.20
C HIS A 316 -0.12 -1.28 -11.74
N ILE A 317 0.69 -1.85 -10.86
CA ILE A 317 0.45 -3.18 -10.28
C ILE A 317 -0.87 -3.22 -9.50
N ASP A 318 -1.17 -2.20 -8.68
CA ASP A 318 -2.44 -2.14 -7.94
C ASP A 318 -3.64 -2.10 -8.91
N TYR A 319 -3.52 -1.36 -10.01
CA TYR A 319 -4.50 -1.37 -11.09
C TYR A 319 -4.63 -2.75 -11.74
N LEU A 320 -3.55 -3.40 -12.15
CA LEU A 320 -3.59 -4.72 -12.82
C LEU A 320 -4.22 -5.77 -11.91
N ARG A 321 -3.92 -5.76 -10.61
CA ARG A 321 -4.57 -6.61 -9.60
C ARG A 321 -6.07 -6.33 -9.50
N ALA A 322 -6.47 -5.07 -9.43
CA ALA A 322 -7.87 -4.67 -9.43
C ALA A 322 -8.59 -5.08 -10.73
N LEU A 323 -7.92 -4.95 -11.87
CA LEU A 323 -8.40 -5.34 -13.19
C LEU A 323 -8.61 -6.86 -13.27
N THR A 324 -7.63 -7.67 -12.86
CA THR A 324 -7.72 -9.13 -12.83
C THR A 324 -8.89 -9.59 -11.96
N GLY A 325 -9.02 -9.03 -10.75
CA GLY A 325 -10.14 -9.32 -9.87
C GLY A 325 -11.49 -8.92 -10.47
N TYR A 326 -11.55 -7.78 -11.17
CA TYR A 326 -12.75 -7.34 -11.87
C TYR A 326 -13.09 -8.26 -13.07
N ALA A 327 -12.13 -8.55 -13.93
CA ALA A 327 -12.25 -9.41 -15.10
C ALA A 327 -12.77 -10.80 -14.71
N ARG A 328 -12.19 -11.41 -13.66
CA ARG A 328 -12.66 -12.69 -13.09
C ARG A 328 -14.11 -12.60 -12.62
N SER A 329 -14.48 -11.50 -11.95
CA SER A 329 -15.85 -11.30 -11.43
C SER A 329 -16.92 -11.18 -12.52
N ILE A 330 -16.52 -10.76 -13.73
CA ILE A 330 -17.41 -10.62 -14.88
C ILE A 330 -17.15 -11.68 -15.96
N GLY A 331 -16.40 -12.75 -15.66
CA GLY A 331 -16.08 -13.81 -16.63
C GLY A 331 -15.53 -13.26 -17.96
N ALA A 332 -14.66 -12.25 -17.88
CA ALA A 332 -14.07 -11.63 -19.04
C ALA A 332 -12.94 -12.47 -19.64
N VAL A 333 -12.73 -12.29 -20.95
CA VAL A 333 -11.67 -12.91 -21.72
C VAL A 333 -10.77 -11.84 -22.33
N ILE A 334 -9.52 -12.20 -22.59
CA ILE A 334 -8.60 -11.40 -23.40
C ILE A 334 -8.88 -11.70 -24.87
N LEU A 335 -9.17 -10.67 -25.66
CA LEU A 335 -9.35 -10.78 -27.10
C LEU A 335 -8.12 -10.21 -27.81
N ARG A 336 -7.77 -10.77 -28.98
CA ARG A 336 -6.77 -10.16 -29.87
C ARG A 336 -7.49 -9.32 -30.93
N PRO A 337 -7.53 -7.98 -30.80
CA PRO A 337 -8.18 -7.15 -31.78
C PRO A 337 -7.45 -7.17 -33.12
N VAL A 338 -8.21 -7.00 -34.20
CA VAL A 338 -7.64 -6.80 -35.55
C VAL A 338 -7.30 -5.33 -35.78
N ASP A 339 -6.21 -5.08 -36.52
CA ASP A 339 -5.78 -3.72 -36.91
C ASP A 339 -6.62 -3.16 -38.08
N SER A 340 -7.93 -3.11 -37.86
CA SER A 340 -8.89 -2.49 -38.78
C SER A 340 -10.23 -2.27 -38.06
N PRO A 341 -11.07 -1.31 -38.46
CA PRO A 341 -12.40 -1.15 -37.89
C PRO A 341 -13.28 -2.39 -38.16
N ARG A 342 -13.57 -3.16 -37.12
CA ARG A 342 -14.39 -4.37 -37.19
C ARG A 342 -15.29 -4.48 -35.97
N LEU A 343 -16.56 -4.79 -36.20
CA LEU A 343 -17.52 -5.09 -35.14
C LEU A 343 -17.91 -6.56 -35.32
N ASP A 344 -17.41 -7.40 -34.43
CA ASP A 344 -17.69 -8.84 -34.40
C ASP A 344 -17.59 -9.35 -32.97
N TRP A 345 -18.75 -9.41 -32.32
CA TRP A 345 -18.94 -9.77 -30.93
C TRP A 345 -19.78 -11.03 -30.85
N GLN A 346 -19.27 -12.07 -30.22
CA GLN A 346 -19.93 -13.37 -30.05
C GLN A 346 -20.18 -13.61 -28.57
N ARG A 347 -21.41 -14.01 -28.20
CA ARG A 347 -21.87 -14.20 -26.82
C ARG A 347 -21.48 -13.06 -25.88
N ALA A 348 -21.52 -11.83 -26.38
CA ALA A 348 -21.18 -10.64 -25.61
C ALA A 348 -22.32 -10.27 -24.66
N TYR A 349 -22.00 -9.77 -23.46
CA TYR A 349 -23.01 -9.30 -22.52
C TYR A 349 -22.56 -8.07 -21.75
N HIS A 350 -23.52 -7.31 -21.21
CA HIS A 350 -23.26 -6.07 -20.50
C HIS A 350 -22.92 -6.37 -19.04
N PRO A 351 -21.67 -6.16 -18.58
CA PRO A 351 -21.21 -6.63 -17.27
C PRO A 351 -22.02 -6.04 -16.11
N LEU A 352 -22.29 -4.73 -16.15
CA LEU A 352 -23.04 -4.03 -15.10
C LEU A 352 -24.51 -4.49 -15.02
N LEU A 353 -25.14 -4.74 -16.16
CA LEU A 353 -26.50 -5.24 -16.19
C LEU A 353 -26.56 -6.70 -15.71
N ALA A 354 -25.61 -7.54 -16.13
CA ALA A 354 -25.48 -8.91 -15.67
C ALA A 354 -25.34 -8.98 -14.14
N ALA A 355 -24.49 -8.14 -13.55
CA ALA A 355 -24.37 -8.04 -12.09
C ALA A 355 -25.69 -7.64 -11.40
N ARG A 356 -26.42 -6.65 -11.96
CA ARG A 356 -27.73 -6.21 -11.43
C ARG A 356 -28.85 -7.25 -11.59
N LEU A 357 -28.79 -8.08 -12.63
CA LEU A 357 -29.75 -9.17 -12.84
C LEU A 357 -29.44 -10.34 -11.91
N LYS A 358 -28.16 -10.70 -11.76
CA LYS A 358 -27.72 -11.76 -10.85
C LYS A 358 -28.15 -11.51 -9.41
N SER A 359 -28.11 -10.26 -8.94
CA SER A 359 -28.61 -9.92 -7.59
C SER A 359 -30.13 -10.08 -7.42
N LYS A 360 -30.88 -10.18 -8.53
CA LYS A 360 -32.32 -10.47 -8.57
C LYS A 360 -32.64 -11.93 -8.90
N GLY A 361 -31.62 -12.79 -9.04
CA GLY A 361 -31.80 -14.19 -9.48
C GLY A 361 -32.12 -14.34 -10.96
N GLU A 362 -31.87 -13.30 -11.77
CA GLU A 362 -32.05 -13.32 -13.22
C GLU A 362 -30.71 -13.43 -13.95
N GLU A 363 -30.73 -13.98 -15.17
CA GLU A 363 -29.55 -14.13 -16.01
C GLU A 363 -29.62 -13.20 -17.23
N MET A 364 -28.50 -12.55 -17.55
CA MET A 364 -28.39 -11.77 -18.78
C MET A 364 -28.23 -12.70 -19.97
N LYS A 365 -29.09 -12.56 -20.99
CA LYS A 365 -28.91 -13.27 -22.27
C LYS A 365 -27.76 -12.64 -23.06
N PRO A 366 -26.73 -13.41 -23.44
CA PRO A 366 -25.68 -12.94 -24.34
C PRO A 366 -26.22 -12.61 -25.73
N LEU A 367 -25.48 -11.78 -26.46
CA LEU A 367 -25.85 -11.30 -27.79
C LEU A 367 -24.68 -11.41 -28.76
N ASP A 368 -25.01 -11.80 -29.99
CA ASP A 368 -24.09 -11.85 -31.13
C ASP A 368 -24.36 -10.62 -32.00
N VAL A 369 -23.33 -9.83 -32.25
CA VAL A 369 -23.43 -8.62 -33.06
C VAL A 369 -22.24 -8.56 -34.00
N SER A 370 -22.52 -8.56 -35.31
CA SER A 370 -21.50 -8.39 -36.34
C SER A 370 -21.92 -7.40 -37.41
N LEU A 371 -20.96 -6.66 -37.94
CA LEU A 371 -21.11 -5.85 -39.15
C LEU A 371 -20.15 -6.41 -40.21
N PRO A 372 -20.66 -6.90 -41.36
CA PRO A 372 -19.80 -7.38 -42.42
C PRO A 372 -19.02 -6.21 -43.04
N SER A 373 -17.85 -6.47 -43.62
CA SER A 373 -16.92 -5.45 -44.14
C SER A 373 -17.54 -4.48 -45.16
N ARG A 374 -18.64 -4.90 -45.83
CA ARG A 374 -19.39 -4.08 -46.80
C ARG A 374 -20.65 -3.42 -46.20
N GLY A 375 -21.13 -3.88 -45.05
CA GLY A 375 -22.30 -3.34 -44.36
C GLY A 375 -21.86 -2.39 -43.25
N ARG A 376 -22.12 -1.09 -43.41
CA ARG A 376 -21.77 -0.05 -42.40
C ARG A 376 -22.93 0.35 -41.50
N ILE A 377 -24.11 -0.20 -41.73
CA ILE A 377 -25.35 0.19 -41.05
C ILE A 377 -26.05 -1.09 -40.55
N LEU A 378 -26.30 -1.16 -39.25
CA LEU A 378 -27.14 -2.17 -38.61
C LEU A 378 -28.46 -1.53 -38.20
N LEU A 379 -29.58 -2.01 -38.77
CA LEU A 379 -30.92 -1.59 -38.36
C LEU A 379 -31.46 -2.56 -37.31
N ILE A 380 -31.62 -2.07 -36.07
CA ILE A 380 -32.18 -2.84 -34.96
C ILE A 380 -33.67 -2.46 -34.81
N SER A 381 -34.57 -3.36 -35.20
CA SER A 381 -36.03 -3.21 -35.03
C SER A 381 -36.55 -4.09 -33.89
N GLY A 382 -37.76 -3.80 -33.39
CA GLY A 382 -38.39 -4.54 -32.29
C GLY A 382 -39.25 -3.68 -31.37
N PRO A 383 -40.04 -4.29 -30.46
CA PRO A 383 -40.93 -3.57 -29.54
C PRO A 383 -40.16 -2.70 -28.53
N TYR A 384 -40.87 -1.77 -27.87
CA TYR A 384 -40.32 -1.07 -26.71
C TYR A 384 -39.97 -2.09 -25.62
N ALA A 385 -38.88 -1.87 -24.87
CA ALA A 385 -38.26 -2.84 -23.95
C ALA A 385 -37.66 -4.12 -24.58
N GLY A 386 -37.60 -4.25 -25.91
CA GLY A 386 -36.96 -5.38 -26.61
C GLY A 386 -35.42 -5.40 -26.59
N GLY A 387 -34.77 -4.77 -25.61
CA GLY A 387 -33.29 -4.83 -25.46
C GLY A 387 -32.46 -4.01 -26.46
N LYS A 388 -33.08 -3.21 -27.34
CA LYS A 388 -32.36 -2.41 -28.38
C LYS A 388 -31.29 -1.48 -27.79
N CYS A 389 -31.66 -0.70 -26.77
CA CYS A 389 -30.71 0.18 -26.08
C CYS A 389 -29.64 -0.61 -25.33
N VAL A 390 -29.97 -1.79 -24.80
CA VAL A 390 -29.01 -2.66 -24.13
C VAL A 390 -27.98 -3.16 -25.14
N CYS A 391 -28.41 -3.64 -26.30
CA CYS A 391 -27.51 -4.08 -27.38
C CYS A 391 -26.49 -2.99 -27.75
N LEU A 392 -26.93 -1.76 -28.00
CA LEU A 392 -26.04 -0.64 -28.33
C LEU A 392 -25.07 -0.30 -27.19
N LYS A 393 -25.56 -0.28 -25.95
CA LYS A 393 -24.71 -0.01 -24.77
C LYS A 393 -23.70 -1.13 -24.52
N THR A 394 -24.09 -2.39 -24.70
CA THR A 394 -23.17 -3.53 -24.59
C THR A 394 -22.03 -3.39 -25.57
N VAL A 395 -22.34 -3.20 -26.86
CA VAL A 395 -21.31 -3.06 -27.90
C VAL A 395 -20.40 -1.86 -27.61
N ALA A 396 -20.97 -0.70 -27.30
CA ALA A 396 -20.18 0.50 -27.01
C ALA A 396 -19.29 0.35 -25.77
N LEU A 397 -19.81 -0.24 -24.69
CA LEU A 397 -19.07 -0.46 -23.46
C LEU A 397 -17.93 -1.46 -23.67
N LEU A 398 -18.19 -2.60 -24.32
CA LEU A 398 -17.18 -3.63 -24.55
C LEU A 398 -16.11 -3.16 -25.51
N GLN A 399 -16.47 -2.42 -26.57
CA GLN A 399 -15.51 -1.79 -27.47
C GLN A 399 -14.61 -0.81 -26.71
N TYR A 400 -15.20 0.04 -25.86
CA TYR A 400 -14.45 1.01 -25.07
C TYR A 400 -13.53 0.33 -24.06
N MET A 401 -14.02 -0.66 -23.31
CA MET A 401 -13.22 -1.46 -22.38
C MET A 401 -12.03 -2.12 -23.08
N MET A 402 -12.25 -2.78 -24.23
CA MET A 402 -11.19 -3.43 -24.99
C MET A 402 -10.14 -2.42 -25.46
N GLN A 403 -10.56 -1.26 -25.99
CA GLN A 403 -9.64 -0.19 -26.39
C GLN A 403 -9.05 0.59 -25.21
N CYS A 404 -9.45 0.31 -23.97
CA CYS A 404 -8.73 0.70 -22.76
C CYS A 404 -7.74 -0.38 -22.29
N GLY A 405 -7.52 -1.43 -23.09
CA GLY A 405 -6.64 -2.54 -22.72
C GLY A 405 -7.26 -3.54 -21.74
N MET A 406 -8.58 -3.51 -21.55
CA MET A 406 -9.25 -4.36 -20.55
C MET A 406 -9.76 -5.68 -21.15
N PRO A 407 -9.71 -6.78 -20.37
CA PRO A 407 -10.49 -7.98 -20.67
C PRO A 407 -11.99 -7.68 -20.74
N VAL A 408 -12.71 -8.38 -21.62
CA VAL A 408 -14.14 -8.13 -21.88
C VAL A 408 -15.03 -9.37 -21.76
N PRO A 409 -16.29 -9.24 -21.30
CA PRO A 409 -17.24 -10.35 -21.18
C PRO A 409 -17.87 -10.72 -22.53
N ALA A 410 -17.14 -11.53 -23.29
CA ALA A 410 -17.56 -12.09 -24.57
C ALA A 410 -16.96 -13.49 -24.78
N SER A 411 -17.32 -14.15 -25.88
CA SER A 411 -16.64 -15.37 -26.31
C SER A 411 -15.30 -15.03 -26.97
N GLU A 412 -14.30 -15.89 -26.76
CA GLU A 412 -13.01 -15.85 -27.48
C GLU A 412 -13.14 -15.94 -29.01
N ALA A 413 -14.30 -16.39 -29.52
CA ALA A 413 -14.62 -16.37 -30.95
C ALA A 413 -14.89 -14.96 -31.49
N SER A 414 -14.97 -13.94 -30.62
CA SER A 414 -15.12 -12.54 -31.02
C SER A 414 -13.84 -12.04 -31.70
N SER A 415 -14.00 -11.18 -32.71
CA SER A 415 -12.87 -10.58 -33.44
C SER A 415 -13.12 -9.08 -33.63
N PRO A 416 -13.18 -8.31 -32.54
CA PRO A 416 -13.37 -6.87 -32.63
C PRO A 416 -12.12 -6.21 -33.24
N GLY A 417 -12.33 -5.04 -33.81
CA GLY A 417 -11.28 -4.23 -34.41
C GLY A 417 -11.00 -2.96 -33.64
N ILE A 418 -9.98 -2.22 -34.08
CA ILE A 418 -9.61 -0.92 -33.52
C ILE A 418 -10.36 0.20 -34.28
N PHE A 419 -10.94 1.12 -33.53
CA PHE A 419 -11.57 2.33 -34.06
C PHE A 419 -10.76 3.55 -33.61
N SER A 420 -10.62 4.53 -34.51
CA SER A 420 -10.09 5.85 -34.17
C SER A 420 -11.14 6.67 -33.41
N GLU A 421 -10.68 7.76 -32.77
CA GLU A 421 -11.57 8.79 -32.19
C GLU A 421 -12.60 9.36 -33.16
#